data_AF-A0A2H9NB02-F1
#
_entry.id   AF-A0A2H9NB02-F1
#
_cell.length_a   1.000
_cell.length_b   1.000
_cell.length_c   1.000
_cell.angle_alpha   90.00
_cell.angle_beta   90.00
_cell.angle_gamma   90.00
#
_symmetry.space_group_name_H-M   'P 1'
#
loop_
_entity.id
_entity.type
_entity.pdbx_description
1 polymer ?
#
loop_
_entity_poly.entity_id
_entity_poly.type
_entity_poly.pdbx_seq_one_letter_code
_entity_poly.pdbx_strand_id
1 'polypeptide(L)'
;DLDLMVLIDDTEEVAPDVKNVIKNIARMVNPILHCQIYTLTEFWKYVNEGSPITYTMLRDATAYYDTGFFETLQKLVKIGSIRPTNKAIEKQLTLAKQLMKITYHSVNKGLIHNLEGAVVSSAQSILMELGVEPPSPKQVPAYVKKFLVDEGLLPEEYYHIANKVVQTHKDI
;
A
#
# COMPACT_ATOMS: atom_id res chain seq x y z
N ASP A 1 3.28 -10.53 -17.24
CA ASP A 1 3.96 -9.22 -17.18
C ASP A 1 5.44 -9.39 -17.43
N LEU A 2 5.98 -8.55 -18.30
CA LEU A 2 7.42 -8.48 -18.56
C LEU A 2 7.88 -7.05 -18.25
N ASP A 3 8.74 -6.91 -17.25
CA ASP A 3 9.33 -5.63 -16.88
C ASP A 3 10.56 -5.35 -17.74
N LEU A 4 10.56 -4.20 -18.42
CA LEU A 4 11.69 -3.72 -19.21
C LEU A 4 12.25 -2.46 -18.57
N MET A 5 13.53 -2.48 -18.21
CA MET A 5 14.24 -1.27 -17.79
C MET A 5 15.02 -0.69 -18.96
N VAL A 6 14.88 0.62 -19.18
CA VAL A 6 15.69 1.36 -20.13
C VAL A 6 16.48 2.42 -19.38
N LEU A 7 17.81 2.38 -19.54
CA LEU A 7 18.72 3.41 -19.04
C LEU A 7 19.10 4.33 -20.20
N ILE A 8 18.89 5.62 -20.02
CA ILE A 8 19.23 6.65 -21.00
C ILE A 8 20.42 7.43 -20.48
N ASP A 9 21.48 7.51 -21.27
CA ASP A 9 22.61 8.37 -20.95
C ASP A 9 22.22 9.84 -21.09
N ASP A 10 21.99 10.51 -19.96
CA ASP A 10 21.69 11.93 -19.87
C ASP A 10 22.92 12.80 -19.63
N THR A 11 24.13 12.20 -19.70
CA THR A 11 25.38 12.96 -19.74
C THR A 11 25.66 13.52 -21.13
N GLU A 12 24.99 12.98 -22.15
CA GLU A 12 24.95 13.49 -23.53
C GLU A 12 23.64 14.26 -23.79
N GLU A 13 23.55 14.92 -24.97
CA GLU A 13 22.33 15.61 -25.36
C GLU A 13 21.20 14.61 -25.64
N VAL A 14 20.17 14.64 -24.80
CA VAL A 14 19.00 13.77 -24.93
C VAL A 14 17.85 14.58 -25.52
N ALA A 15 17.22 14.02 -26.55
CA ALA A 15 16.04 14.64 -27.17
C ALA A 15 14.93 14.89 -26.13
N PRO A 16 14.25 16.05 -26.19
CA PRO A 16 13.09 16.30 -25.35
C PRO A 16 12.04 15.19 -25.60
N ASP A 17 11.34 14.79 -24.54
CA ASP A 17 10.29 13.75 -24.56
C ASP A 17 10.71 12.31 -24.90
N VAL A 18 12.01 11.98 -24.95
CA VAL A 18 12.48 10.61 -25.23
C VAL A 18 11.80 9.55 -24.35
N LYS A 19 11.53 9.88 -23.07
CA LYS A 19 10.85 8.97 -22.12
C LYS A 19 9.44 8.62 -22.58
N ASN A 20 8.69 9.59 -23.12
CA ASN A 20 7.33 9.39 -23.61
C ASN A 20 7.32 8.58 -24.91
N VAL A 21 8.26 8.87 -25.81
CA VAL A 21 8.42 8.12 -27.06
C VAL A 21 8.68 6.64 -26.79
N ILE A 22 9.63 6.31 -25.91
CA ILE A 22 9.97 4.92 -25.57
C ILE A 22 8.75 4.20 -24.94
N LYS A 23 8.02 4.86 -24.04
CA LYS A 23 6.80 4.28 -23.45
C LYS A 23 5.73 3.96 -24.49
N ASN A 24 5.56 4.85 -25.48
CA ASN A 24 4.60 4.64 -26.56
C ASN A 24 5.03 3.49 -27.47
N ILE A 25 6.32 3.40 -27.82
CA ILE A 25 6.87 2.28 -28.59
C ILE A 25 6.64 0.95 -27.86
N ALA A 26 6.97 0.88 -26.56
CA ALA A 26 6.79 -0.34 -25.78
C ALA A 26 5.33 -0.81 -25.79
N ARG A 27 4.38 0.12 -25.61
CA ARG A 27 2.93 -0.17 -25.68
C ARG A 27 2.47 -0.66 -27.06
N MET A 28 3.03 -0.09 -28.14
CA MET A 28 2.70 -0.50 -29.51
C MET A 28 3.25 -1.89 -29.84
N VAL A 29 4.44 -2.22 -29.33
CA VAL A 29 5.06 -3.54 -29.56
C VAL A 29 4.29 -4.63 -28.82
N ASN A 30 4.07 -4.45 -27.51
CA ASN A 30 3.27 -5.39 -26.74
C ASN A 30 2.72 -4.73 -25.45
N PRO A 31 1.40 -4.69 -25.26
CA PRO A 31 0.77 -4.08 -24.08
C PRO A 31 1.19 -4.67 -22.73
N ILE A 32 1.72 -5.90 -22.70
CA ILE A 32 2.16 -6.56 -21.46
C ILE A 32 3.54 -6.08 -20.95
N LEU A 33 4.22 -5.23 -21.76
CA LEU A 33 5.52 -4.67 -21.41
C LEU A 33 5.36 -3.51 -20.44
N HIS A 34 5.90 -3.67 -19.24
CA HIS A 34 5.99 -2.61 -18.25
C HIS A 34 7.37 -1.93 -18.35
N CYS A 35 7.43 -0.85 -19.12
CA CYS A 35 8.68 -0.13 -19.35
C CYS A 35 8.95 0.91 -18.26
N GLN A 36 10.03 0.72 -17.51
CA GLN A 36 10.59 1.68 -16.55
C GLN A 36 11.79 2.38 -17.18
N ILE A 37 11.80 3.71 -17.18
CA ILE A 37 12.84 4.50 -17.85
C ILE A 37 13.53 5.37 -16.82
N TYR A 38 14.83 5.16 -16.67
CA TYR A 38 15.70 5.95 -15.81
C TYR A 38 16.75 6.67 -16.65
N THR A 39 17.16 7.85 -16.22
CA THR A 39 18.40 8.42 -16.74
C THR A 39 19.61 7.84 -16.03
N LEU A 40 20.79 7.92 -16.64
CA LEU A 40 22.03 7.41 -16.09
C LEU A 40 22.34 8.09 -14.75
N THR A 41 22.20 9.41 -14.70
CA THR A 41 22.42 10.20 -13.49
C THR A 41 21.43 9.83 -12.37
N GLU A 42 20.16 9.65 -12.72
CA GLU A 42 19.10 9.21 -11.78
C GLU A 42 19.38 7.80 -11.24
N PHE A 43 19.71 6.87 -12.13
CA PHE A 43 20.02 5.49 -11.75
C PHE A 43 21.25 5.43 -10.84
N TRP A 44 22.32 6.14 -11.20
CA TRP A 44 23.54 6.20 -10.39
C TRP A 44 23.29 6.76 -8.99
N LYS A 45 22.46 7.81 -8.88
CA LYS A 45 22.04 8.33 -7.59
C LYS A 45 21.34 7.26 -6.75
N TYR A 46 20.45 6.47 -7.34
CA TYR A 46 19.78 5.39 -6.63
C TYR A 46 20.71 4.25 -6.21
N VAL A 47 21.71 3.91 -7.03
CA VAL A 47 22.78 2.97 -6.64
C VAL A 47 23.51 3.49 -5.40
N ASN A 48 23.95 4.74 -5.43
CA ASN A 48 24.71 5.35 -4.33
C ASN A 48 23.88 5.50 -3.04
N GLU A 49 22.59 5.80 -3.17
CA GLU A 49 21.65 5.85 -2.04
C GLU A 49 21.29 4.47 -1.48
N GLY A 50 21.69 3.38 -2.15
CA GLY A 50 21.34 2.02 -1.73
C GLY A 50 19.86 1.71 -1.90
N SER A 51 19.22 2.22 -2.95
CA SER A 51 17.82 1.96 -3.27
C SER A 51 17.55 0.45 -3.41
N PRO A 52 16.57 -0.12 -2.68
CA PRO A 52 16.24 -1.55 -2.79
C PRO A 52 15.85 -1.98 -4.20
N ILE A 53 15.18 -1.11 -4.95
CA ILE A 53 14.71 -1.42 -6.31
C ILE A 53 15.92 -1.57 -7.22
N THR A 54 16.84 -0.60 -7.19
CA THR A 54 18.07 -0.62 -7.99
C THR A 54 18.98 -1.79 -7.63
N TYR A 55 19.07 -2.13 -6.36
CA TYR A 55 19.83 -3.31 -5.91
C TYR A 55 19.23 -4.61 -6.46
N THR A 56 17.89 -4.72 -6.47
CA THR A 56 17.17 -5.86 -7.05
C THR A 56 17.42 -5.93 -8.56
N MET A 57 17.33 -4.80 -9.28
CA MET A 57 17.64 -4.75 -10.71
C MET A 57 19.07 -5.22 -10.99
N LEU A 58 20.07 -4.69 -10.27
CA LEU A 58 21.47 -5.08 -10.47
C LEU A 58 21.73 -6.55 -10.15
N ARG A 59 20.95 -7.16 -9.24
CA ARG A 59 21.10 -8.58 -8.88
C ARG A 59 20.41 -9.51 -9.88
N ASP A 60 19.19 -9.17 -10.29
CA ASP A 60 18.27 -10.12 -10.92
C ASP A 60 18.01 -9.81 -12.42
N ALA A 61 18.20 -8.57 -12.86
CA ALA A 61 17.93 -8.22 -14.25
C ALA A 61 19.00 -8.80 -15.18
N THR A 62 18.57 -9.20 -16.38
CA THR A 62 19.47 -9.62 -17.46
C THR A 62 19.63 -8.46 -18.44
N ALA A 63 20.87 -8.06 -18.70
CA ALA A 63 21.16 -7.07 -19.72
C ALA A 63 20.90 -7.64 -21.11
N TYR A 64 19.94 -7.06 -21.83
CA TYR A 64 19.70 -7.40 -23.24
C TYR A 64 20.59 -6.59 -24.18
N TYR A 65 20.81 -5.32 -23.82
CA TYR A 65 21.71 -4.39 -24.49
C TYR A 65 22.39 -3.52 -23.43
N ASP A 66 23.72 -3.51 -23.41
CA ASP A 66 24.53 -2.70 -22.50
C ASP A 66 25.81 -2.27 -23.22
N THR A 67 26.24 -1.03 -23.00
CA THR A 67 27.52 -0.49 -23.49
C THR A 67 28.66 -0.76 -22.51
N GLY A 68 28.38 -1.46 -21.42
CA GLY A 68 29.33 -1.89 -20.39
C GLY A 68 29.13 -1.21 -19.04
N PHE A 69 28.18 -0.28 -18.91
CA PHE A 69 27.85 0.38 -17.65
C PHE A 69 27.14 -0.58 -16.70
N PHE A 70 26.04 -1.19 -17.16
CA PHE A 70 25.14 -1.93 -16.29
C PHE A 70 25.77 -3.24 -15.79
N GLU A 71 26.33 -4.05 -16.68
CA GLU A 71 26.99 -5.31 -16.31
C GLU A 71 28.17 -5.10 -15.35
N THR A 72 28.88 -3.98 -15.48
CA THR A 72 29.95 -3.62 -14.56
C THR A 72 29.41 -3.40 -13.16
N LEU A 73 28.30 -2.68 -13.01
CA LEU A 73 27.63 -2.51 -11.72
C LEU A 73 27.13 -3.83 -11.15
N GLN A 74 26.61 -4.75 -11.98
CA GLN A 74 26.23 -6.09 -11.52
C GLN A 74 27.43 -6.87 -10.97
N LYS A 75 28.58 -6.80 -11.64
CA LYS A 75 29.84 -7.41 -11.16
C LYS A 75 30.26 -6.80 -9.82
N LEU A 76 30.19 -5.48 -9.68
CA LEU A 76 30.50 -4.77 -8.43
C LEU A 76 29.56 -5.16 -7.28
N VAL A 77 28.27 -5.39 -7.56
CA VAL A 77 27.33 -5.95 -6.56
C VAL A 77 27.71 -7.38 -6.18
N LYS A 78 28.05 -8.23 -7.16
CA LYS A 78 28.42 -9.64 -6.92
C LYS A 78 29.67 -9.80 -6.04
N ILE A 79 30.69 -8.96 -6.23
CA ILE A 79 31.89 -8.95 -5.37
C ILE A 79 31.66 -8.19 -4.05
N GLY A 80 30.50 -7.57 -3.89
CA GLY A 80 30.12 -6.82 -2.69
C GLY A 80 30.83 -5.47 -2.55
N SER A 81 31.28 -4.85 -3.63
CA SER A 81 31.76 -3.46 -3.61
C SER A 81 30.60 -2.47 -3.54
N ILE A 82 29.45 -2.81 -4.12
CA ILE A 82 28.19 -2.06 -3.95
C ILE A 82 27.34 -2.84 -2.95
N ARG A 83 27.06 -2.25 -1.79
CA ARG A 83 26.21 -2.82 -0.73
C ARG A 83 25.21 -1.77 -0.24
N PRO A 84 24.05 -2.19 0.30
CA PRO A 84 23.16 -1.27 1.00
C PRO A 84 23.92 -0.53 2.12
N THR A 85 23.79 0.79 2.16
CA THR A 85 24.46 1.61 3.17
C THR A 85 23.71 1.53 4.51
N ASN A 86 24.40 1.75 5.63
CA ASN A 86 23.76 1.83 6.95
C ASN A 86 22.62 2.88 6.95
N LYS A 87 22.81 3.99 6.24
CA LYS A 87 21.79 5.04 6.07
C LYS A 87 20.57 4.54 5.29
N ALA A 88 20.76 3.73 4.25
CA ALA A 88 19.66 3.12 3.50
C ALA A 88 18.86 2.16 4.39
N ILE A 89 19.56 1.34 5.20
CA ILE A 89 18.94 0.41 6.15
C ILE A 89 18.14 1.18 7.21
N GLU A 90 18.73 2.22 7.80
CA GLU A 90 18.07 3.06 8.80
C GLU A 90 16.83 3.76 8.23
N LYS A 91 16.92 4.29 7.00
CA LYS A 91 15.79 4.89 6.29
C LYS A 91 14.65 3.88 6.11
N GLN A 92 14.97 2.65 5.71
CA GLN A 92 13.96 1.60 5.53
C GLN A 92 13.31 1.17 6.85
N LEU A 93 14.10 1.03 7.92
CA LEU A 93 13.58 0.73 9.25
C LEU A 93 12.70 1.86 9.80
N THR A 94 13.08 3.11 9.55
CA THR A 94 12.30 4.29 9.93
C THR A 94 10.96 4.32 9.20
N LEU A 95 10.98 4.08 7.89
CA LEU A 95 9.76 3.96 7.09
C LEU A 95 8.85 2.83 7.61
N ALA A 96 9.41 1.65 7.89
CA ALA A 96 8.65 0.53 8.44
C ALA A 96 7.95 0.90 9.76
N LYS A 97 8.67 1.55 10.69
CA LYS A 97 8.10 2.04 11.96
C LYS A 97 6.98 3.07 11.75
N GLN A 98 7.16 4.00 10.80
CA GLN A 98 6.14 4.99 10.46
C GLN A 98 4.88 4.34 9.88
N LEU A 99 5.05 3.43 8.93
CA LEU A 99 3.93 2.69 8.32
C LEU A 99 3.18 1.88 9.38
N MET A 100 3.88 1.15 10.26
CA MET A 100 3.24 0.44 11.37
C MET A 100 2.41 1.37 12.26
N LYS A 101 2.93 2.55 12.59
CA LYS A 101 2.21 3.54 13.42
C LYS A 101 0.95 4.07 12.71
N ILE A 102 1.05 4.38 11.41
CA ILE A 102 -0.07 4.83 10.60
C ILE A 102 -1.12 3.73 10.51
N THR A 103 -0.73 2.51 10.13
CA THR A 103 -1.63 1.37 10.03
C THR A 103 -2.32 1.08 11.35
N TYR A 104 -1.58 1.07 12.47
CA TYR A 104 -2.17 0.89 13.80
C TYR A 104 -3.26 1.94 14.06
N HIS A 105 -2.99 3.21 13.79
CA HIS A 105 -3.97 4.27 14.02
C HIS A 105 -5.18 4.18 13.06
N SER A 106 -4.94 4.00 11.77
CA SER A 106 -5.98 3.94 10.74
C SER A 106 -6.89 2.72 10.89
N VAL A 107 -6.32 1.53 11.13
CA VAL A 107 -7.09 0.29 11.30
C VAL A 107 -7.79 0.28 12.65
N ASN A 108 -7.09 0.61 13.74
CA ASN A 108 -7.71 0.46 15.06
C ASN A 108 -8.70 1.58 15.35
N LYS A 109 -8.40 2.84 15.01
CA LYS A 109 -9.32 3.94 15.34
C LYS A 109 -10.28 4.25 14.21
N GLY A 110 -9.75 4.51 13.01
CA GLY A 110 -10.59 4.95 11.88
C GLY A 110 -11.60 3.90 11.45
N LEU A 111 -11.14 2.67 11.19
CA LEU A 111 -11.99 1.62 10.66
C LEU A 111 -13.01 1.13 11.71
N ILE A 112 -12.63 0.99 12.98
CA ILE A 112 -13.54 0.52 14.03
C ILE A 112 -14.57 1.60 14.40
N HIS A 113 -14.18 2.88 14.43
CA HIS A 113 -15.13 3.98 14.57
C HIS A 113 -16.18 3.97 13.45
N ASN A 114 -15.76 3.79 12.20
CA ASN A 114 -16.70 3.73 11.07
C ASN A 114 -17.62 2.50 11.12
N LEU A 115 -17.11 1.35 11.56
CA LEU A 115 -17.92 0.15 11.78
C LEU A 115 -18.95 0.36 12.90
N GLU A 116 -18.54 0.97 14.02
CA GLU A 116 -19.48 1.30 15.11
C GLU A 116 -20.55 2.26 14.59
N GLY A 117 -20.17 3.33 13.89
CA GLY A 117 -21.11 4.26 13.27
C GLY A 117 -22.12 3.56 12.36
N ALA A 118 -21.67 2.68 11.46
CA ALA A 118 -22.56 1.94 10.57
C ALA A 118 -23.56 1.05 11.32
N VAL A 119 -23.10 0.31 12.33
CA VAL A 119 -23.97 -0.57 13.15
C VAL A 119 -24.96 0.25 13.96
N VAL A 120 -24.49 1.30 14.64
CA VAL A 120 -25.32 2.18 15.48
C VAL A 120 -26.39 2.85 14.64
N SER A 121 -26.04 3.48 13.52
CA SER A 121 -26.99 4.15 12.64
C SER A 121 -28.01 3.20 12.04
N SER A 122 -27.60 1.99 11.64
CA SER A 122 -28.53 0.97 11.12
C SER A 122 -29.52 0.52 12.19
N ALA A 123 -29.03 0.21 13.40
CA ALA A 123 -29.89 -0.20 14.52
C ALA A 123 -30.86 0.93 14.92
N GLN A 124 -30.36 2.16 15.05
CA GLN A 124 -31.19 3.32 15.39
C GLN A 124 -32.28 3.56 14.33
N SER A 125 -31.98 3.38 13.05
CA SER A 125 -32.95 3.58 11.97
C SER A 125 -34.13 2.61 12.06
N ILE A 126 -33.85 1.32 12.28
CA ILE A 126 -34.90 0.30 12.45
C ILE A 126 -35.68 0.55 13.74
N LEU A 127 -35.00 0.90 14.84
CA LEU A 127 -35.66 1.22 16.11
C LEU A 127 -36.59 2.43 15.98
N MET A 128 -36.16 3.48 15.27
CA MET A 128 -36.96 4.66 14.98
C MET A 128 -38.19 4.32 14.12
N GLU A 129 -38.05 3.43 13.13
CA GLU A 129 -39.17 2.94 12.33
C GLU A 129 -40.23 2.21 13.19
N LEU A 130 -39.78 1.47 14.21
CA LEU A 130 -40.64 0.81 15.20
C LEU A 130 -41.21 1.78 16.26
N GLY A 131 -40.93 3.08 16.17
CA GLY A 131 -41.37 4.08 17.15
C GLY A 131 -40.61 4.03 18.48
N VAL A 132 -39.47 3.32 18.53
CA VAL A 132 -38.58 3.26 19.70
C VAL A 132 -37.58 4.41 19.63
N GLU A 133 -37.36 5.08 20.76
CA GLU A 133 -36.36 6.15 20.83
C GLU A 133 -34.95 5.60 20.52
N PRO A 134 -34.16 6.27 19.66
CA PRO A 134 -32.84 5.78 19.27
C PRO A 134 -31.89 5.79 20.48
N PRO A 135 -31.30 4.63 20.85
CA PRO A 135 -30.43 4.52 22.00
C PRO A 135 -29.04 5.13 21.74
N SER A 136 -28.29 5.43 22.81
CA SER A 136 -26.87 5.80 22.67
C SER A 136 -26.04 4.61 22.14
N PRO A 137 -24.86 4.84 21.51
CA PRO A 137 -24.03 3.77 20.95
C PRO A 137 -23.78 2.58 21.91
N LYS A 138 -23.53 2.88 23.20
CA LYS A 138 -23.30 1.87 24.24
C LYS A 138 -24.53 1.01 24.54
N GLN A 139 -25.72 1.53 24.32
CA GLN A 139 -26.99 0.87 24.58
C GLN A 139 -27.52 0.10 23.36
N VAL A 140 -27.00 0.37 22.16
CA VAL A 140 -27.42 -0.29 20.91
C VAL A 140 -27.48 -1.81 21.03
N PRO A 141 -26.46 -2.52 21.56
CA PRO A 141 -26.54 -3.98 21.64
C PRO A 141 -27.73 -4.50 22.46
N ALA A 142 -28.02 -3.85 23.59
CA ALA A 142 -29.15 -4.23 24.44
C ALA A 142 -30.50 -3.96 23.76
N TYR A 143 -30.60 -2.86 23.00
CA TYR A 143 -31.82 -2.51 22.27
C TYR A 143 -32.04 -3.43 21.06
N VAL A 144 -30.98 -3.74 20.30
CA VAL A 144 -31.03 -4.71 19.20
C VAL A 144 -31.51 -6.06 19.72
N LYS A 145 -30.96 -6.54 20.85
CA LYS A 145 -31.40 -7.79 21.46
C LYS A 145 -32.88 -7.75 21.82
N LYS A 146 -33.29 -6.75 22.60
CA LYS A 146 -34.65 -6.64 23.14
C LYS A 146 -35.73 -6.43 22.08
N PHE A 147 -35.51 -5.51 21.14
CA PHE A 147 -36.57 -5.03 20.25
C PHE A 147 -36.51 -5.62 18.84
N LEU A 148 -35.37 -6.19 18.44
CA LEU A 148 -35.21 -6.75 17.09
C LEU A 148 -35.04 -8.27 17.14
N VAL A 149 -34.19 -8.79 18.03
CA VAL A 149 -33.91 -10.22 18.09
C VAL A 149 -34.97 -10.99 18.87
N ASP A 150 -35.31 -10.55 20.09
CA ASP A 150 -36.30 -11.23 20.94
C ASP A 150 -37.71 -11.20 20.34
N GLU A 151 -38.01 -10.15 19.54
CA GLU A 151 -39.24 -10.02 18.75
C GLU A 151 -39.21 -10.83 17.43
N GLY A 152 -38.10 -11.50 17.12
CA GLY A 152 -37.94 -12.35 15.94
C GLY A 152 -37.75 -11.61 14.61
N LEU A 153 -37.51 -10.29 14.63
CA LEU A 153 -37.26 -9.48 13.43
C LEU A 153 -35.85 -9.68 12.88
N LEU A 154 -34.87 -9.99 13.73
CA LEU A 154 -33.49 -10.27 13.35
C LEU A 154 -32.96 -11.55 14.03
N PRO A 155 -32.07 -12.30 13.38
CA PRO A 155 -31.33 -13.39 14.01
C PRO A 155 -30.41 -12.92 15.16
N GLU A 156 -30.11 -13.82 16.10
CA GLU A 156 -29.23 -13.58 17.26
C GLU A 156 -27.82 -13.07 16.87
N GLU A 157 -27.33 -13.46 15.70
CA GLU A 157 -26.01 -13.06 15.21
C GLU A 157 -25.83 -11.53 15.14
N TYR A 158 -26.91 -10.78 14.85
CA TYR A 158 -26.85 -9.32 14.77
C TYR A 158 -26.64 -8.67 16.13
N TYR A 159 -27.17 -9.25 17.21
CA TYR A 159 -26.83 -8.82 18.56
C TYR A 159 -25.35 -9.05 18.87
N HIS A 160 -24.81 -10.22 18.52
CA HIS A 160 -23.39 -10.51 18.74
C HIS A 160 -22.46 -9.59 17.94
N ILE A 161 -22.83 -9.27 16.70
CA ILE A 161 -22.11 -8.29 15.88
C ILE A 161 -22.13 -6.92 16.55
N ALA A 162 -23.31 -6.43 16.95
CA ALA A 162 -23.43 -5.12 17.59
C ALA A 162 -22.63 -5.03 18.89
N ASN A 163 -22.74 -6.05 19.73
CA ASN A 163 -22.00 -6.12 20.99
C ASN A 163 -20.49 -6.14 20.77
N LYS A 164 -20.01 -6.96 19.82
CA LYS A 164 -18.59 -7.07 19.52
C LYS A 164 -18.02 -5.75 18.99
N VAL A 165 -18.71 -5.08 18.07
CA VAL A 165 -18.22 -3.83 17.47
C VAL A 165 -18.15 -2.71 18.52
N VAL A 166 -19.21 -2.51 19.30
CA VAL A 166 -19.25 -1.49 20.36
C VAL A 166 -18.21 -1.75 21.45
N GLN A 167 -18.03 -3.02 21.85
CA GLN A 167 -17.01 -3.37 22.84
C GLN A 167 -15.59 -3.18 22.30
N THR A 168 -15.34 -3.57 21.05
CA THR A 168 -14.02 -3.39 20.42
C THR A 168 -13.66 -1.91 20.29
N HIS A 169 -14.63 -1.05 19.94
CA HIS A 169 -14.40 0.39 19.86
C HIS A 169 -14.03 1.01 21.23
N LYS A 170 -14.64 0.52 22.32
CA LYS A 170 -14.33 0.97 23.68
C LYS A 170 -12.92 0.59 24.13
N ASP A 171 -12.39 -0.52 23.64
CA ASP A 171 -11.11 -1.08 24.07
C ASP A 171 -9.88 -0.47 23.35
N ILE A 172 -10.07 0.52 22.46
CA ILE A 172 -9.05 1.14 21.57
C ILE A 172 -8.93 2.66 21.78
#